data_AF-A0A811PZ31-F1
#
_entry.id   AF-A0A811PZ31-F1
#
_cell.length_a   1.000
_cell.length_b   1.000
_cell.length_c   1.000
_cell.angle_alpha   90.00
_cell.angle_beta   90.00
_cell.angle_gamma   90.00
#
_symmetry.space_group_name_H-M   'P 1'
#
loop_
_entity.id
_entity.type
_entity.pdbx_description
1 polymer ?
#
loop_
_entity_poly.entity_id
_entity_poly.type
_entity_poly.pdbx_seq_one_letter_code
_entity_poly.pdbx_strand_id
1 'polypeptide(L)'
;MVGSAVAQEAVNEVLSRIKEGYAEKSDAKEHIERMEMAHIKLEAALETANKWNITSVPLLRWQSKLKGATQECNHTLRRCRQRLQEEEEVQQAVQSSSFPNRVAHTAMSFVSSIFSSGNDDKLRGSTVVRRFERFADGATEFLRYVELGGTPYRYMFSVPLIRHLLAGKGTKYCFVRGGQHLSFILQPFSLPNNGMGGGRGPWLGILT
;
A
#
# COMPACT_ATOMS: atom_id res chain seq x y z
N MET A 1 -59.85 16.48 8.98
CA MET A 1 -58.56 16.22 9.66
C MET A 1 -57.54 15.42 8.84
N VAL A 2 -57.85 14.95 7.61
CA VAL A 2 -56.95 14.07 6.84
C VAL A 2 -55.78 14.80 6.14
N GLY A 3 -55.94 16.09 5.79
CA GLY A 3 -54.92 16.86 5.06
C GLY A 3 -53.63 17.17 5.85
N SER A 4 -53.71 17.27 7.18
CA SER A 4 -52.53 17.54 8.03
C SER A 4 -51.65 16.30 8.22
N ALA A 5 -52.24 15.10 8.23
CA ALA A 5 -51.51 13.85 8.40
C ALA A 5 -50.65 13.52 7.16
N VAL A 6 -51.22 13.70 5.96
CA VAL A 6 -50.53 13.47 4.68
C VAL A 6 -49.36 14.45 4.48
N ALA A 7 -49.54 15.72 4.87
CA ALA A 7 -48.48 16.72 4.80
C ALA A 7 -47.32 16.39 5.78
N GLN A 8 -47.65 15.91 6.99
CA GLN A 8 -46.65 15.58 8.01
C GLN A 8 -45.87 14.31 7.64
N GLU A 9 -46.52 13.33 7.03
CA GLU A 9 -45.87 12.11 6.54
C GLU A 9 -44.91 12.40 5.38
N ALA A 10 -45.30 13.24 4.42
CA ALA A 10 -44.42 13.66 3.33
C ALA A 10 -43.19 14.43 3.83
N VAL A 11 -43.34 15.28 4.85
CA VAL A 11 -42.21 16.01 5.47
C VAL A 11 -41.28 15.05 6.21
N ASN A 12 -41.84 14.10 6.97
CA ASN A 12 -41.05 13.09 7.68
C ASN A 12 -40.26 12.19 6.73
N GLU A 13 -40.84 11.83 5.59
CA GLU A 13 -40.17 11.04 4.56
C GLU A 13 -39.04 11.80 3.86
N VAL A 14 -39.21 13.10 3.64
CA VAL A 14 -38.12 13.96 3.14
C VAL A 14 -37.00 14.06 4.16
N LEU A 15 -37.34 14.24 5.44
CA LEU A 15 -36.36 14.34 6.53
C LEU A 15 -35.58 13.04 6.73
N SER A 16 -36.24 11.88 6.62
CA SER A 16 -35.60 10.57 6.76
C SER A 16 -34.60 10.32 5.64
N ARG A 17 -34.96 10.62 4.38
CA ARG A 17 -34.06 10.47 3.22
C ARG A 17 -32.82 11.37 3.33
N ILE A 18 -32.98 12.60 3.84
CA ILE A 18 -31.84 13.49 4.08
C ILE A 18 -30.90 12.90 5.14
N LYS A 19 -31.46 12.40 6.25
CA LYS A 19 -30.69 11.79 7.33
C LYS A 19 -29.92 10.55 6.86
N GLU A 20 -30.54 9.72 6.03
CA GLU A 20 -29.95 8.52 5.46
C GLU A 20 -28.75 8.85 4.56
N GLY A 21 -28.88 9.84 3.65
CA GLY A 21 -27.78 10.27 2.79
C GLY A 21 -26.56 10.81 3.55
N TYR A 22 -26.76 11.52 4.67
CA TYR A 22 -25.64 11.96 5.52
C TYR A 22 -24.94 10.80 6.22
N ALA A 23 -25.69 9.79 6.69
CA ALA A 23 -25.14 8.63 7.35
C ALA A 23 -24.30 7.77 6.38
N GLU A 24 -24.78 7.57 5.15
CA GLU A 24 -24.05 6.83 4.11
C GLU A 24 -22.75 7.51 3.70
N LYS A 25 -22.75 8.83 3.52
CA LYS A 25 -21.52 9.60 3.25
C LYS A 25 -20.48 9.44 4.35
N SER A 26 -20.92 9.54 5.60
CA SER A 26 -20.04 9.35 6.75
C SER A 26 -19.43 7.94 6.79
N ASP A 27 -20.24 6.91 6.51
CA ASP A 27 -19.81 5.51 6.49
C ASP A 27 -18.82 5.23 5.34
N ALA A 28 -19.09 5.79 4.16
CA ALA A 28 -18.20 5.69 3.01
C ALA A 28 -16.83 6.34 3.29
N LYS A 29 -16.82 7.50 3.94
CA LYS A 29 -15.57 8.17 4.34
C LYS A 29 -14.78 7.33 5.34
N GLU A 30 -15.43 6.78 6.38
CA GLU A 30 -14.79 5.88 7.34
C GLU A 30 -14.20 4.65 6.64
N HIS A 31 -14.94 4.04 5.71
CA HIS A 31 -14.49 2.90 4.93
C HIS A 31 -13.26 3.21 4.08
N ILE A 32 -13.21 4.40 3.47
CA ILE A 32 -12.03 4.87 2.73
C ILE A 32 -10.84 5.01 3.67
N GLU A 33 -10.98 5.70 4.79
CA GLU A 33 -9.90 5.89 5.77
C GLU A 33 -9.33 4.55 6.27
N ARG A 34 -10.21 3.58 6.58
CA ARG A 34 -9.80 2.23 6.99
C ARG A 34 -9.05 1.48 5.89
N MET A 35 -9.50 1.60 4.64
CA MET A 35 -8.80 1.03 3.49
C MET A 35 -7.45 1.70 3.23
N GLU A 36 -7.34 3.02 3.43
CA GLU A 36 -6.06 3.74 3.33
C GLU A 36 -5.06 3.21 4.36
N MET A 37 -5.50 3.05 5.60
CA MET A 37 -4.65 2.46 6.65
C MET A 37 -4.24 1.02 6.33
N ALA A 38 -5.15 0.21 5.78
CA ALA A 38 -4.83 -1.14 5.33
C ALA A 38 -3.80 -1.14 4.18
N HIS A 39 -3.96 -0.24 3.20
CA HIS A 39 -3.01 -0.08 2.10
C HIS A 39 -1.62 0.32 2.58
N ILE A 40 -1.53 1.30 3.48
CA ILE A 40 -0.26 1.76 4.07
C ILE A 40 0.44 0.61 4.80
N LYS A 41 -0.29 -0.15 5.62
CA LYS A 41 0.26 -1.33 6.32
C LYS A 41 0.81 -2.36 5.33
N LEU A 42 0.08 -2.63 4.25
CA LEU A 42 0.51 -3.57 3.21
C LEU A 42 1.76 -3.10 2.47
N GLU A 43 1.82 -1.83 2.06
CA GLU A 43 3.00 -1.24 1.43
C GLU A 43 4.22 -1.28 2.35
N ALA A 44 4.06 -0.86 3.61
CA ALA A 44 5.13 -0.86 4.59
C ALA A 44 5.67 -2.28 4.83
N ALA A 45 4.79 -3.29 4.90
CA ALA A 45 5.19 -4.68 5.04
C ALA A 45 5.93 -5.19 3.79
N LEU A 46 5.45 -4.87 2.59
CA LEU A 46 6.11 -5.28 1.35
C LEU A 46 7.47 -4.59 1.18
N GLU A 47 7.58 -3.30 1.49
CA GLU A 47 8.83 -2.56 1.45
C GLU A 47 9.85 -3.14 2.44
N THR A 48 9.39 -3.46 3.65
CA THR A 48 10.23 -4.11 4.66
C THR A 48 10.67 -5.49 4.19
N ALA A 49 9.75 -6.32 3.68
CA ALA A 49 10.07 -7.65 3.18
C ALA A 49 11.02 -7.66 1.98
N ASN A 50 10.98 -6.64 1.12
CA ASN A 50 11.94 -6.48 0.01
C ASN A 50 13.39 -6.25 0.49
N LYS A 51 13.57 -5.85 1.76
CA LYS A 51 14.89 -5.76 2.41
C LYS A 51 15.37 -7.13 2.92
N TRP A 52 14.67 -8.22 2.63
CA TRP A 52 15.02 -9.59 3.01
C TRP A 52 15.16 -10.49 1.77
N ASN A 53 16.14 -11.39 1.79
CA ASN A 53 16.30 -12.44 0.79
C ASN A 53 15.38 -13.62 1.12
N ILE A 54 14.15 -13.56 0.60
CA ILE A 54 13.12 -14.59 0.82
C ILE A 54 13.33 -15.72 -0.20
N THR A 55 13.79 -16.88 0.26
CA THR A 55 13.97 -18.09 -0.59
C THR A 55 12.83 -19.10 -0.43
N SER A 56 12.10 -19.03 0.69
CA SER A 56 11.01 -19.95 1.02
C SER A 56 9.83 -19.79 0.05
N VAL A 57 9.46 -20.86 -0.66
CA VAL A 57 8.38 -20.86 -1.65
C VAL A 57 7.02 -20.43 -1.06
N PRO A 58 6.57 -20.92 0.12
CA PRO A 58 5.36 -20.42 0.76
C PRO A 58 5.37 -18.92 1.04
N LEU A 59 6.50 -18.36 1.48
CA LEU A 59 6.64 -16.93 1.75
C LEU A 59 6.62 -16.11 0.47
N LEU A 60 7.22 -16.60 -0.61
CA LEU A 60 7.13 -15.95 -1.93
C LEU A 60 5.68 -15.93 -2.45
N ARG A 61 4.92 -17.03 -2.27
CA ARG A 61 3.49 -17.05 -2.61
C ARG A 61 2.69 -16.07 -1.75
N TRP A 62 3.00 -15.97 -0.46
CA TRP A 62 2.35 -15.01 0.43
C TRP A 62 2.66 -13.57 0.01
N GLN A 63 3.93 -13.25 -0.26
CA GLN A 63 4.34 -11.94 -0.75
C GLN A 63 3.60 -11.54 -2.04
N SER A 64 3.47 -12.47 -3.00
CA SER A 64 2.71 -12.23 -4.23
C SER A 64 1.23 -11.95 -3.97
N LYS A 65 0.60 -12.63 -3.01
CA LYS A 65 -0.79 -12.35 -2.59
C LYS A 65 -0.91 -10.95 -1.97
N LEU A 66 0.04 -10.54 -1.13
CA LEU A 66 0.05 -9.20 -0.54
C LEU A 66 0.25 -8.12 -1.61
N LYS A 67 1.13 -8.34 -2.60
CA LYS A 67 1.30 -7.44 -3.75
C LYS A 67 0.01 -7.26 -4.53
N GLY A 68 -0.67 -8.37 -4.84
CA GLY A 68 -1.99 -8.33 -5.50
C GLY A 68 -3.04 -7.57 -4.68
N ALA A 69 -3.13 -7.85 -3.37
CA ALA A 69 -4.05 -7.15 -2.48
C ALA A 69 -3.76 -5.64 -2.38
N THR A 70 -2.49 -5.25 -2.38
CA THR A 70 -2.06 -3.84 -2.36
C THR A 70 -2.53 -3.12 -3.63
N GLN A 71 -2.30 -3.72 -4.80
CA GLN A 71 -2.74 -3.16 -6.08
C GLN A 71 -4.27 -3.04 -6.17
N GLU A 72 -4.99 -4.08 -5.75
CA GLU A 72 -6.45 -4.08 -5.72
C GLU A 72 -7.01 -3.02 -4.77
N CYS A 73 -6.39 -2.86 -3.59
CA CYS A 73 -6.77 -1.83 -2.62
C CYS A 73 -6.52 -0.42 -3.17
N ASN A 74 -5.36 -0.16 -3.79
CA ASN A 74 -5.06 1.13 -4.43
C ASN A 74 -6.05 1.47 -5.54
N HIS A 75 -6.34 0.51 -6.42
CA HIS A 75 -7.32 0.69 -7.49
C HIS A 75 -8.71 1.03 -6.94
N THR A 76 -9.14 0.32 -5.89
CA THR A 76 -10.41 0.58 -5.22
C THR A 76 -10.43 1.95 -4.56
N LEU A 77 -9.37 2.34 -3.84
CA LEU A 77 -9.23 3.66 -3.22
C LEU A 77 -9.31 4.79 -4.25
N ARG A 78 -8.60 4.68 -5.38
CA ARG A 78 -8.67 5.67 -6.46
C ARG A 78 -10.09 5.83 -6.97
N ARG A 79 -10.80 4.73 -7.19
CA ARG A 79 -12.19 4.73 -7.65
C ARG A 79 -13.13 5.35 -6.61
N CYS A 80 -12.94 5.06 -5.33
CA CYS A 80 -13.74 5.64 -4.25
C CYS A 80 -13.52 7.15 -4.14
N ARG A 81 -12.27 7.62 -4.15
CA ARG A 81 -11.93 9.05 -4.08
C ARG A 81 -12.46 9.83 -5.28
N GLN A 82 -12.30 9.30 -6.49
CA GLN A 82 -12.82 9.93 -7.70
C GLN A 82 -14.33 10.18 -7.58
N ARG A 83 -15.08 9.17 -7.15
CA ARG A 83 -16.53 9.31 -7.02
C ARG A 83 -16.94 10.23 -5.89
N LEU A 84 -16.20 10.24 -4.78
CA LEU A 84 -16.47 11.14 -3.65
C LEU A 84 -16.31 12.60 -4.09
N GLN A 85 -15.29 12.87 -4.91
CA GLN A 85 -15.12 14.18 -5.52
C GLN A 85 -16.25 14.52 -6.52
N GLU A 86 -16.62 13.60 -7.41
CA GLU A 86 -17.74 13.81 -8.35
C GLU A 86 -19.05 14.12 -7.60
N GLU A 87 -19.30 13.44 -6.47
CA GLU A 87 -20.49 13.68 -5.64
C GLU A 87 -20.45 15.04 -4.93
N GLU A 88 -19.29 15.46 -4.42
CA GLU A 88 -19.11 16.80 -3.83
C GLU A 88 -19.32 17.92 -4.86
N GLU A 89 -18.79 17.76 -6.08
CA GLU A 89 -18.96 18.72 -7.19
C GLU A 89 -20.43 18.84 -7.61
N VAL A 90 -21.13 17.71 -7.76
CA VAL A 90 -22.57 17.69 -8.05
C VAL A 90 -23.36 18.34 -6.90
N GLN A 91 -22.98 18.08 -5.65
CA GLN A 91 -23.63 18.69 -4.49
C GLN A 91 -23.45 20.21 -4.44
N GLN A 92 -22.26 20.72 -4.73
CA GLN A 92 -22.01 22.17 -4.83
C GLN A 92 -22.81 22.80 -5.97
N ALA A 93 -22.83 22.18 -7.14
CA ALA A 93 -23.59 22.67 -8.29
C ALA A 93 -25.09 22.77 -7.96
N VAL A 94 -25.64 21.78 -7.27
CA VAL A 94 -27.05 21.73 -6.86
C VAL A 94 -27.37 22.80 -5.83
N GLN A 95 -26.50 23.01 -4.83
CA GLN A 95 -26.65 24.08 -3.84
C GLN A 95 -26.61 25.48 -4.47
N SER A 96 -25.91 25.63 -5.60
CA SER A 96 -25.86 26.88 -6.36
C SER A 96 -27.01 27.05 -7.37
N SER A 97 -27.89 26.05 -7.52
CA SER A 97 -28.96 26.04 -8.53
C SER A 97 -30.35 26.25 -7.90
N SER A 98 -31.28 26.84 -8.65
CA SER A 98 -32.70 26.94 -8.25
C SER A 98 -33.53 25.69 -8.59
N PHE A 99 -32.90 24.59 -9.02
CA PHE A 99 -33.60 23.38 -9.45
C PHE A 99 -34.09 22.55 -8.25
N PRO A 100 -35.24 21.85 -8.36
CA PRO A 100 -35.77 21.06 -7.27
C PRO A 100 -34.79 19.96 -6.85
N ASN A 101 -34.43 19.98 -5.57
CA ASN A 101 -33.45 19.10 -4.90
C ASN A 101 -33.64 17.58 -5.21
N ARG A 102 -34.85 17.18 -5.63
CA ARG A 102 -35.25 15.79 -5.87
C ARG A 102 -34.57 15.11 -7.07
N VAL A 103 -34.25 15.84 -8.15
CA VAL A 103 -33.59 15.26 -9.35
C VAL A 103 -32.07 15.11 -9.10
N ALA A 104 -31.53 16.01 -8.29
CA ALA A 104 -30.14 16.03 -7.88
C ALA A 104 -29.76 14.86 -6.94
N HIS A 105 -30.63 14.53 -5.97
CA HIS A 105 -30.38 13.44 -5.02
C HIS A 105 -30.29 12.06 -5.67
N THR A 106 -31.06 11.79 -6.73
CA THR A 106 -30.98 10.52 -7.48
C THR A 106 -29.64 10.37 -8.22
N ALA A 107 -28.99 11.49 -8.55
CA ALA A 107 -27.67 11.51 -9.19
C ALA A 107 -26.49 11.57 -8.19
N MET A 108 -26.72 11.75 -6.89
CA MET A 108 -25.64 11.85 -5.90
C MET A 108 -25.19 10.49 -5.33
N SER A 109 -26.02 9.45 -5.35
CA SER A 109 -25.75 8.15 -4.70
C SER A 109 -24.66 7.25 -5.37
N PHE A 110 -23.73 7.76 -6.17
CA PHE A 110 -22.80 6.91 -6.94
C PHE A 110 -21.59 6.40 -6.15
N VAL A 111 -21.17 7.08 -5.07
CA VAL A 111 -20.09 6.58 -4.19
C VAL A 111 -20.55 5.33 -3.46
N SER A 112 -21.79 5.32 -2.97
CA SER A 112 -22.37 4.15 -2.32
C SER A 112 -22.28 2.95 -3.27
N SER A 113 -22.51 3.06 -4.58
CA SER A 113 -22.53 1.90 -5.51
C SER A 113 -21.27 0.99 -5.59
N ILE A 114 -20.06 1.44 -5.21
CA ILE A 114 -18.91 0.51 -5.03
C ILE A 114 -19.16 -0.41 -3.84
N PHE A 115 -19.80 0.13 -2.82
CA PHE A 115 -20.23 -0.52 -1.59
C PHE A 115 -21.69 -1.05 -1.66
N SER A 116 -22.52 -0.57 -2.59
CA SER A 116 -24.01 -0.67 -2.63
C SER A 116 -24.55 -1.17 -3.99
N SER A 117 -24.23 -2.40 -4.38
CA SER A 117 -24.91 -3.02 -5.52
C SER A 117 -25.98 -3.99 -5.02
N GLY A 118 -27.04 -3.45 -4.43
CA GLY A 118 -28.34 -4.10 -4.23
C GLY A 118 -28.66 -4.42 -2.77
N ASN A 119 -29.81 -3.92 -2.29
CA ASN A 119 -30.64 -4.20 -1.08
C ASN A 119 -29.99 -4.61 0.27
N ASP A 120 -28.68 -4.83 0.36
CA ASP A 120 -27.85 -5.22 1.50
C ASP A 120 -26.64 -4.28 1.63
N ASP A 121 -26.88 -2.98 1.38
CA ASP A 121 -25.90 -1.97 0.94
C ASP A 121 -24.75 -1.65 1.93
N LYS A 122 -24.97 -1.73 3.23
CA LYS A 122 -23.90 -1.49 4.22
C LYS A 122 -22.97 -2.69 4.43
N LEU A 123 -23.51 -3.90 4.24
CA LEU A 123 -22.79 -5.14 4.52
C LEU A 123 -21.70 -5.42 3.48
N ARG A 124 -21.94 -5.04 2.22
CA ARG A 124 -20.99 -5.30 1.12
C ARG A 124 -19.79 -4.36 1.14
N GLY A 125 -19.97 -3.07 1.45
CA GLY A 125 -18.83 -2.15 1.61
C GLY A 125 -17.94 -2.51 2.79
N SER A 126 -18.56 -2.75 3.94
CA SER A 126 -17.90 -3.32 5.11
C SER A 126 -17.16 -4.63 4.78
N THR A 127 -17.71 -5.50 3.93
CA THR A 127 -17.05 -6.76 3.53
C THR A 127 -15.75 -6.51 2.74
N VAL A 128 -15.73 -5.55 1.82
CA VAL A 128 -14.53 -5.20 1.04
C VAL A 128 -13.47 -4.59 1.95
N VAL A 129 -13.84 -3.64 2.81
CA VAL A 129 -12.94 -3.01 3.79
C VAL A 129 -12.31 -4.08 4.68
N ARG A 130 -13.13 -4.94 5.29
CA ARG A 130 -12.67 -6.02 6.18
C ARG A 130 -11.76 -7.02 5.47
N ARG A 131 -11.91 -7.22 4.16
CA ARG A 131 -11.00 -8.08 3.39
C ARG A 131 -9.59 -7.47 3.34
N PHE A 132 -9.47 -6.18 3.06
CA PHE A 132 -8.16 -5.51 3.06
C PHE A 132 -7.55 -5.40 4.45
N GLU A 133 -8.37 -5.19 5.48
CA GLU A 133 -7.91 -5.23 6.87
C GLU A 133 -7.32 -6.59 7.23
N ARG A 134 -7.97 -7.70 6.87
CA ARG A 134 -7.41 -9.05 7.11
C ARG A 134 -6.08 -9.26 6.40
N PHE A 135 -5.90 -8.71 5.20
CA PHE A 135 -4.60 -8.75 4.51
C PHE A 135 -3.56 -7.92 5.25
N ALA A 136 -3.92 -6.72 5.70
CA ALA A 136 -3.05 -5.82 6.42
C ALA A 136 -2.64 -6.38 7.79
N ASP A 137 -3.56 -6.99 8.51
CA ASP A 137 -3.29 -7.67 9.78
C ASP A 137 -2.32 -8.83 9.54
N GLY A 138 -2.65 -9.73 8.59
CA GLY A 138 -1.81 -10.86 8.21
C GLY A 138 -0.43 -10.50 7.64
N ALA A 139 -0.23 -9.25 7.20
CA ALA A 139 1.08 -8.77 6.75
C ALA A 139 2.09 -8.69 7.91
N THR A 140 1.61 -8.52 9.14
CA THR A 140 2.45 -8.53 10.35
C THR A 140 3.01 -9.93 10.61
N GLU A 141 2.18 -10.98 10.53
CA GLU A 141 2.63 -12.36 10.64
C GLU A 141 3.57 -12.74 9.51
N PHE A 142 3.26 -12.31 8.27
CA PHE A 142 4.16 -12.51 7.12
C PHE A 142 5.56 -11.96 7.41
N LEU A 143 5.67 -10.72 7.91
CA LEU A 143 6.97 -10.14 8.28
C LEU A 143 7.69 -10.96 9.34
N ARG A 144 7.00 -11.42 10.39
CA ARG A 144 7.63 -12.28 11.40
C ARG A 144 8.25 -13.54 10.80
N TYR A 145 7.58 -14.20 9.86
CA TYR A 145 8.13 -15.37 9.19
C TYR A 145 9.29 -15.02 8.24
N VAL A 146 9.22 -13.87 7.57
CA VAL A 146 10.33 -13.35 6.75
C VAL A 146 11.56 -13.05 7.61
N GLU A 147 11.39 -12.47 8.79
CA GLU A 147 12.48 -12.12 9.71
C GLU A 147 13.12 -13.37 10.34
N LEU A 148 12.32 -14.40 10.65
CA LEU A 148 12.80 -15.66 11.22
C LEU A 148 13.50 -16.56 10.20
N GLY A 149 12.98 -16.61 8.97
CA GLY A 149 13.44 -17.56 7.94
C GLY A 149 14.27 -16.94 6.82
N GLY A 150 14.29 -15.61 6.70
CA GLY A 150 15.02 -14.88 5.67
C GLY A 150 16.39 -14.43 6.14
N THR A 151 17.33 -14.33 5.21
CA THR A 151 18.56 -13.57 5.44
C THR A 151 18.26 -12.12 5.06
N PRO A 152 18.51 -11.10 5.92
CA PRO A 152 18.38 -9.72 5.50
C PRO A 152 19.12 -9.51 4.19
N TYR A 153 18.46 -8.92 3.20
CA TYR A 153 19.10 -8.38 2.02
C TYR A 153 19.98 -7.28 2.58
N ARG A 154 21.21 -7.66 2.93
CA ARG A 154 22.25 -6.68 3.18
C ARG A 154 22.17 -5.81 1.94
N TYR A 155 21.74 -4.56 2.09
CA TYR A 155 22.22 -3.48 1.25
C TYR A 155 23.72 -3.47 1.49
N MET A 156 24.40 -4.48 0.93
CA MET A 156 25.81 -4.68 1.11
C MET A 156 26.37 -3.50 0.38
N PHE A 157 26.79 -2.47 1.12
CA PHE A 157 28.15 -1.92 1.15
C PHE A 157 28.83 -1.63 -0.21
N SER A 158 28.17 -1.87 -1.32
CA SER A 158 28.78 -2.20 -2.61
C SER A 158 28.94 -0.96 -3.44
N VAL A 159 28.06 0.04 -3.35
CA VAL A 159 28.24 1.26 -4.15
C VAL A 159 29.53 2.00 -3.77
N PRO A 160 29.85 2.24 -2.47
CA PRO A 160 31.15 2.81 -2.09
C PRO A 160 32.31 1.84 -2.31
N LEU A 161 32.16 0.56 -1.93
CA LEU A 161 33.24 -0.43 -2.06
C LEU A 161 33.63 -0.69 -3.52
N ILE A 162 32.65 -0.90 -4.41
CA ILE A 162 32.85 -1.06 -5.85
C ILE A 162 33.54 0.18 -6.41
N ARG A 163 33.12 1.39 -6.02
CA ARG A 163 33.77 2.64 -6.47
C ARG A 163 35.24 2.72 -6.05
N HIS A 164 35.56 2.38 -4.80
CA HIS A 164 36.93 2.41 -4.30
C HIS A 164 37.80 1.33 -4.96
N LEU A 165 37.27 0.12 -5.12
CA LEU A 165 37.97 -1.00 -5.76
C LEU A 165 38.22 -0.73 -7.26
N LEU A 166 37.25 -0.18 -7.98
CA LEU A 166 37.42 0.26 -9.37
C LEU A 166 38.42 1.41 -9.51
N ALA A 167 38.55 2.25 -8.48
CA ALA A 167 39.56 3.31 -8.42
C ALA A 167 40.95 2.79 -7.95
N GLY A 168 41.14 1.48 -7.84
CA GLY A 168 42.41 0.88 -7.41
C GLY A 168 42.71 1.06 -5.91
N LYS A 169 41.74 1.49 -5.10
CA LYS A 169 41.93 1.72 -3.67
C LYS A 169 41.56 0.47 -2.86
N GLY A 170 42.47 0.04 -1.99
CA GLY A 170 42.15 -0.95 -0.98
C GLY A 170 41.16 -0.40 0.06
N THR A 171 40.28 -1.26 0.57
CA THR A 171 39.27 -0.90 1.57
C THR A 171 39.32 -1.90 2.72
N LYS A 172 39.30 -1.40 3.95
CA LYS A 172 39.20 -2.20 5.18
C LYS A 172 37.79 -2.06 5.74
N TYR A 173 37.12 -3.18 5.94
CA TYR A 173 35.78 -3.22 6.51
C TYR A 173 35.84 -3.87 7.88
N CYS A 174 35.17 -3.26 8.86
CA CYS A 174 35.01 -3.79 10.20
C CYS A 174 33.52 -3.98 10.49
N PHE A 175 33.16 -5.16 10.98
CA PHE A 175 31.81 -5.53 11.38
C PHE A 175 31.80 -5.86 12.87
N VAL A 176 30.88 -5.24 13.61
CA VAL A 176 30.67 -5.53 15.03
C VAL A 176 29.24 -6.01 15.22
N ARG A 177 29.07 -7.22 15.77
CA ARG A 177 27.77 -7.75 16.19
C ARG A 177 27.92 -8.51 17.49
N GLY A 178 27.17 -8.10 18.52
CA GLY A 178 27.11 -8.81 19.81
C GLY A 178 28.47 -9.05 20.47
N GLY A 179 29.41 -8.11 20.36
CA GLY A 179 30.76 -8.23 20.92
C GLY A 179 31.81 -8.94 20.04
N GLN A 180 31.40 -9.52 18.90
CA GLN A 180 32.34 -10.09 17.92
C GLN A 180 32.75 -9.03 16.90
N HIS A 181 34.06 -8.89 16.67
CA HIS A 181 34.65 -8.00 15.68
C HIS A 181 35.24 -8.82 14.53
N LEU A 182 34.68 -8.65 13.33
CA LEU A 182 35.15 -9.29 12.10
C LEU A 182 35.65 -8.22 11.14
N SER A 183 36.91 -8.30 10.71
CA SER A 183 37.46 -7.35 9.73
C SER A 183 37.99 -8.06 8.49
N PHE A 184 37.68 -7.51 7.32
CA PHE A 184 38.21 -7.96 6.03
C PHE A 184 38.88 -6.80 5.30
N ILE A 185 39.97 -7.09 4.60
CA ILE A 185 40.67 -6.12 3.76
C ILE A 185 40.52 -6.59 2.31
N LEU A 186 39.93 -5.74 1.48
CA LEU A 186 39.83 -5.95 0.04
C LEU A 186 40.82 -5.02 -0.65
N GLN A 187 41.81 -5.59 -1.31
CA GLN A 187 42.83 -4.83 -2.04
C GLN A 187 42.88 -5.29 -3.49
N PRO A 188 42.88 -4.37 -4.47
CA PRO A 188 43.08 -4.73 -5.86
C PRO A 188 44.51 -5.26 -6.05
N PHE A 189 44.64 -6.42 -6.67
CA PHE A 189 45.92 -7.06 -6.96
C PHE A 189 46.24 -6.94 -8.46
N SER A 190 47.41 -6.39 -8.78
CA SER A 190 47.98 -6.41 -10.12
C SER A 190 49.03 -7.52 -10.21
N LEU A 191 48.82 -8.50 -11.09
CA LEU A 191 49.88 -9.47 -11.41
C LEU A 191 51.07 -8.72 -12.05
N PRO A 192 52.31 -9.12 -11.76
CA PRO A 192 53.47 -8.64 -12.52
C PRO A 192 53.22 -8.89 -14.01
N ASN A 193 53.33 -7.83 -14.80
CA ASN A 193 53.15 -7.86 -16.24
C ASN A 193 54.31 -8.65 -16.86
N ASN A 194 54.19 -9.97 -16.94
CA ASN A 194 55.01 -10.76 -17.85
C ASN A 194 54.50 -10.45 -19.26
N GLY A 195 55.22 -9.56 -19.94
CA GLY A 195 54.81 -8.94 -21.19
C GLY A 195 54.39 -9.97 -22.23
N MET A 196 53.09 -10.03 -22.49
CA MET A 196 52.55 -10.32 -23.81
C MET A 196 51.14 -9.72 -23.86
N GLY A 197 50.94 -8.78 -24.78
CA GLY A 197 49.76 -7.92 -24.86
C GLY A 197 48.44 -8.68 -24.97
N GLY A 198 47.42 -8.15 -24.30
CA GLY A 198 46.04 -8.61 -24.38
C GLY A 198 45.27 -8.27 -23.12
N GLY A 199 44.54 -7.15 -23.13
CA GLY A 199 43.93 -6.51 -21.97
C GLY A 199 43.08 -7.43 -21.11
N ARG A 200 43.15 -7.24 -19.78
CA ARG A 200 42.24 -7.82 -18.80
C ARG A 200 42.08 -6.86 -17.62
N GLY A 201 40.84 -6.58 -17.24
CA GLY A 201 40.48 -5.76 -16.10
C GLY A 201 40.88 -6.38 -14.74
N PRO A 202 40.75 -5.62 -13.64
CA PRO A 202 41.19 -6.04 -12.31
C PRO A 202 40.37 -7.23 -11.81
N TRP A 203 41.06 -8.29 -11.39
CA TRP A 203 40.47 -9.46 -10.73
C TRP A 203 40.56 -9.31 -9.21
N LEU A 204 39.49 -9.70 -8.51
CA LEU A 204 39.39 -9.68 -7.04
C LEU A 204 40.00 -10.96 -6.45
N GLY A 205 41.03 -10.81 -5.60
CA GLY A 205 41.54 -11.88 -4.74
C GLY A 205 41.09 -11.65 -3.29
N ILE A 206 40.70 -12.72 -2.60
CA ILE A 206 40.38 -12.69 -1.17
C ILE A 206 41.64 -13.14 -0.42
N LEU A 207 42.18 -12.29 0.46
CA LEU A 207 43.15 -12.69 1.48
C LEU A 207 42.39 -12.87 2.79
N THR A 208 42.44 -14.09 3.34
CA THR A 208 41.87 -14.45 4.65
C THR A 208 42.82 -14.08 5.77
#